data_AF-A0A9E3I9W3-F1
#
_entry.id   AF-A0A9E3I9W3-F1
#
_cell.length_a   1.000
_cell.length_b   1.000
_cell.length_c   1.000
_cell.angle_alpha   90.00
_cell.angle_beta   90.00
_cell.angle_gamma   90.00
#
_symmetry.space_group_name_H-M   'P 1'
#
loop_
_entity.id
_entity.type
_entity.pdbx_description
1 polymer ?
#
loop_
_entity_poly.entity_id
_entity_poly.type
_entity_poly.pdbx_seq_one_letter_code
_entity_poly.pdbx_strand_id
1 'polypeptide(L)'
;MDDGQDHWLGLLGLGPRSDSRRGPGSGPAADADAAALERKSAEGLSPLDRLAALLDDLTTEMRQQFELFRKLRVTAEKLIDGADEAAAKAARADAKAATDAIALIVRTLEKIDSLQRQLARDREEAALASGEGEDEEAIRQELLRIIENQAEARARARFAAWQCQAVPGGAAAGQPEPEATPGARSG
;
A
#
# COMPACT_ATOMS: atom_id res chain seq x y z
N MET A 1 24.64 -1.05 -65.18
CA MET A 1 23.26 -1.25 -65.66
C MET A 1 23.09 -2.76 -65.63
N ASP A 2 22.92 -3.34 -64.46
CA ASP A 2 21.75 -3.33 -63.56
C ASP A 2 20.53 -4.06 -64.15
N ASP A 3 19.81 -4.72 -63.25
CA ASP A 3 18.62 -5.58 -63.41
C ASP A 3 18.88 -7.05 -63.79
N GLY A 4 18.69 -8.06 -62.94
CA GLY A 4 18.04 -8.12 -61.64
C GLY A 4 16.71 -8.87 -61.70
N GLN A 5 16.71 -10.05 -61.05
CA GLN A 5 15.55 -10.62 -60.34
C GLN A 5 14.38 -11.20 -61.14
N ASP A 6 14.49 -12.47 -61.58
CA ASP A 6 13.30 -13.27 -61.98
C ASP A 6 13.38 -14.77 -61.61
N HIS A 7 14.37 -15.19 -60.81
CA HIS A 7 14.65 -16.62 -60.60
C HIS A 7 14.33 -17.19 -59.20
N TRP A 8 13.57 -16.47 -58.36
CA TRP A 8 13.31 -16.93 -56.97
C TRP A 8 11.84 -17.15 -56.59
N LEU A 9 10.86 -17.03 -57.50
CA LEU A 9 9.43 -17.16 -57.16
C LEU A 9 8.82 -18.56 -57.40
N GLY A 10 9.63 -19.58 -57.70
CA GLY A 10 9.12 -20.93 -58.05
C GLY A 10 9.30 -22.03 -56.99
N LEU A 11 10.07 -21.81 -55.92
CA LEU A 11 10.57 -22.91 -55.07
C LEU A 11 9.89 -23.06 -53.69
N LEU A 12 8.79 -22.36 -53.44
CA LEU A 12 8.05 -22.42 -52.17
C LEU A 12 6.54 -22.62 -52.40
N GLY A 13 6.17 -23.67 -53.14
CA GLY A 13 4.93 -24.44 -52.93
C GLY A 13 3.60 -23.72 -52.62
N LEU A 14 3.35 -22.53 -53.19
CA LEU A 14 2.14 -21.75 -52.94
C LEU A 14 1.35 -21.58 -54.24
N GLY A 15 0.70 -22.67 -54.65
CA GLY A 15 -0.43 -22.57 -55.57
C GLY A 15 -1.60 -21.83 -54.93
N PRO A 16 -2.53 -21.28 -55.72
CA PRO A 16 -3.68 -20.54 -55.20
C PRO A 16 -4.60 -21.50 -54.45
N ARG A 17 -4.57 -21.45 -53.12
CA ARG A 17 -5.50 -22.21 -52.27
C ARG A 17 -6.84 -21.48 -52.27
N SER A 18 -7.81 -22.11 -52.91
CA SER A 18 -9.23 -21.81 -52.77
C SER A 18 -9.62 -21.82 -51.29
N ASP A 19 -10.26 -20.74 -50.90
CA ASP A 19 -10.92 -20.51 -49.63
C ASP A 19 -11.94 -21.62 -49.30
N SER A 20 -11.89 -22.15 -48.07
CA SER A 20 -13.02 -22.84 -47.40
C SER A 20 -12.60 -23.41 -46.05
N ARG A 21 -12.27 -22.51 -45.10
CA ARG A 21 -12.65 -22.72 -43.69
C ARG A 21 -13.06 -21.38 -43.09
N ARG A 22 -14.35 -21.12 -43.19
CA ARG A 22 -15.10 -20.18 -42.36
C ARG A 22 -14.90 -20.55 -40.88
N GLY A 23 -13.92 -19.93 -40.23
CA GLY A 23 -13.83 -19.78 -38.77
C GLY A 23 -14.45 -18.44 -38.35
N PRO A 24 -14.91 -18.29 -37.10
CA PRO A 24 -15.59 -17.07 -36.67
C PRO A 24 -14.62 -15.91 -36.81
N GLY A 25 -15.07 -14.84 -37.48
CA GLY A 25 -14.23 -13.73 -37.88
C GLY A 25 -13.52 -13.10 -36.67
N SER A 26 -12.19 -13.23 -36.64
CA SER A 26 -11.33 -12.22 -36.04
C SER A 26 -11.28 -11.02 -36.99
N GLY A 27 -12.41 -10.32 -37.11
CA GLY A 27 -12.43 -8.98 -37.68
C GLY A 27 -11.84 -8.00 -36.68
N PRO A 28 -11.49 -6.77 -37.10
CA PRO A 28 -11.07 -5.69 -36.19
C PRO A 28 -12.11 -5.40 -35.09
N ALA A 29 -13.35 -5.86 -35.26
CA ALA A 29 -14.41 -5.81 -34.24
C ALA A 29 -14.18 -6.81 -33.08
N ALA A 30 -13.66 -8.01 -33.34
CA ALA A 30 -13.35 -8.98 -32.29
C ALA A 30 -12.15 -8.54 -31.45
N ASP A 31 -11.14 -7.93 -32.10
CA ASP A 31 -9.99 -7.33 -31.42
C ASP A 31 -10.39 -6.06 -30.66
N ALA A 32 -11.30 -5.26 -31.21
CA ALA A 32 -11.87 -4.09 -30.52
C ALA A 32 -12.73 -4.50 -29.31
N ASP A 33 -13.50 -5.59 -29.41
CA ASP A 33 -14.27 -6.13 -28.29
C ASP A 33 -13.36 -6.73 -27.21
N ALA A 34 -12.28 -7.41 -27.60
CA ALA A 34 -11.26 -7.88 -26.65
C ALA A 34 -10.57 -6.70 -25.93
N ALA A 35 -10.18 -5.65 -26.67
CA ALA A 35 -9.62 -4.42 -26.09
C ALA A 35 -10.64 -3.66 -25.22
N ALA A 36 -11.92 -3.68 -25.56
CA ALA A 36 -12.99 -3.09 -24.76
C ALA A 36 -13.28 -3.90 -23.48
N LEU A 37 -13.18 -5.24 -23.55
CA LEU A 37 -13.31 -6.14 -22.40
C LEU A 37 -12.12 -6.01 -21.45
N GLU A 38 -10.90 -5.92 -21.96
CA GLU A 38 -9.67 -5.57 -21.21
C GLU A 38 -9.86 -4.24 -20.47
N ARG A 39 -10.37 -3.21 -21.15
CA ARG A 39 -10.61 -1.88 -20.57
C ARG A 39 -11.71 -1.86 -19.51
N LYS A 40 -12.79 -2.63 -19.68
CA LYS A 40 -13.86 -2.78 -18.67
C LYS A 40 -13.41 -3.62 -17.46
N SER A 41 -12.53 -4.59 -17.66
CA SER A 41 -11.97 -5.39 -16.57
C SER A 41 -11.01 -4.56 -15.72
N ALA A 42 -10.29 -3.62 -16.34
CA ALA A 42 -9.52 -2.61 -15.62
C ALA A 42 -10.41 -1.66 -14.80
N GLU A 43 -11.61 -1.32 -15.28
CA GLU A 43 -12.55 -0.42 -14.57
C GLU A 43 -13.06 -0.96 -13.23
N GLY A 44 -13.04 -2.28 -12.99
CA GLY A 44 -13.47 -2.91 -11.74
C GLY A 44 -12.38 -3.05 -10.65
N LEU A 45 -11.11 -2.82 -11.00
CA LEU A 45 -9.99 -2.89 -10.05
C LEU A 45 -9.88 -1.59 -9.27
N SER A 46 -9.68 -1.70 -7.96
CA SER A 46 -9.35 -0.54 -7.14
C SER A 46 -8.07 0.10 -7.66
N PRO A 47 -7.85 1.42 -7.46
CA PRO A 47 -6.60 2.08 -7.86
C PRO A 47 -5.33 1.38 -7.33
N LEU A 48 -5.44 0.71 -6.18
CA LEU A 48 -4.38 -0.08 -5.57
C LEU A 48 -4.09 -1.37 -6.34
N ASP A 49 -5.12 -2.09 -6.75
CA ASP A 49 -4.95 -3.34 -7.50
C ASP A 49 -4.36 -3.08 -8.89
N ARG A 50 -4.72 -1.95 -9.52
CA ARG A 50 -4.11 -1.52 -10.79
C ARG A 50 -2.63 -1.20 -10.65
N LEU A 51 -2.24 -0.55 -9.54
CA LEU A 51 -0.84 -0.27 -9.25
C LEU A 51 -0.05 -1.55 -8.99
N ALA A 52 -0.63 -2.50 -8.24
CA ALA A 52 -0.01 -3.80 -8.00
C ALA A 52 0.22 -4.57 -9.31
N ALA A 53 -0.80 -4.65 -10.16
CA ALA A 53 -0.69 -5.29 -11.47
C ALA A 53 0.39 -4.63 -12.35
N LEU A 54 0.45 -3.30 -12.39
CA LEU A 54 1.47 -2.58 -13.14
C LEU A 54 2.90 -2.87 -12.63
N LEU A 55 3.08 -2.99 -11.32
CA LEU A 55 4.38 -3.32 -10.72
C LEU A 55 4.79 -4.77 -11.03
N ASP A 56 3.85 -5.70 -11.05
CA ASP A 56 4.08 -7.08 -11.46
C ASP A 56 4.45 -7.19 -12.94
N ASP A 57 3.77 -6.44 -13.81
CA ASP A 57 4.09 -6.37 -15.24
C ASP A 57 5.50 -5.79 -15.47
N LEU A 58 5.82 -4.68 -14.80
CA LEU A 58 7.12 -4.04 -14.90
C LEU A 58 8.24 -4.95 -14.39
N THR A 59 8.04 -5.63 -13.26
CA THR A 59 9.05 -6.55 -12.72
C THR A 59 9.20 -7.81 -13.58
N THR A 60 8.11 -8.27 -14.22
CA THR A 60 8.15 -9.34 -15.22
C THR A 60 8.96 -8.93 -16.44
N GLU A 61 8.71 -7.73 -16.98
CA GLU A 61 9.47 -7.17 -18.10
C GLU A 61 10.96 -7.01 -17.76
N MET A 62 11.30 -6.47 -16.57
CA MET A 62 12.70 -6.37 -16.11
C MET A 62 13.39 -7.75 -16.01
N ARG A 63 12.66 -8.80 -15.61
CA ARG A 63 13.18 -10.18 -15.61
C ARG A 63 13.48 -10.68 -17.02
N GLN A 64 12.61 -10.39 -17.98
CA GLN A 64 12.83 -10.75 -19.39
C GLN A 64 14.07 -10.04 -19.95
N GLN A 65 14.22 -8.74 -19.66
CA GLN A 65 15.41 -7.97 -20.05
C GLN A 65 16.68 -8.49 -19.39
N PHE A 66 16.62 -8.87 -18.12
CA PHE A 66 17.74 -9.51 -17.43
C PHE A 66 18.19 -10.81 -18.13
N GLU A 67 17.25 -11.69 -18.50
CA GLU A 67 17.59 -12.91 -19.22
C GLU A 67 18.13 -12.63 -20.63
N LEU A 68 17.64 -11.60 -21.31
CA LEU A 68 18.18 -11.16 -22.59
C LEU A 68 19.66 -10.73 -22.45
N PHE A 69 19.97 -9.82 -21.52
CA PHE A 69 21.35 -9.37 -21.30
C PHE A 69 22.26 -10.50 -20.80
N ARG A 70 21.74 -11.44 -20.00
CA ARG A 70 22.48 -12.63 -19.60
C ARG A 70 22.86 -13.49 -20.80
N LYS A 71 21.93 -13.72 -21.73
CA LYS A 71 22.19 -14.44 -22.99
C LYS A 71 23.17 -13.71 -23.89
N LEU A 72 23.03 -12.38 -24.02
CA LEU A 72 23.95 -11.54 -24.79
C LEU A 72 25.37 -11.65 -24.26
N ARG A 73 25.55 -11.55 -22.93
CA ARG A 73 26.87 -11.70 -22.29
C ARG A 73 27.50 -13.05 -22.59
N VAL A 74 26.77 -14.16 -22.39
CA VAL A 74 27.28 -15.51 -22.67
C VAL A 74 27.61 -15.71 -24.14
N THR A 75 26.83 -15.13 -25.05
CA THR A 75 27.08 -15.22 -26.49
C THR A 75 28.32 -14.43 -26.88
N ALA A 76 28.47 -13.21 -26.35
CA ALA A 76 29.65 -12.37 -26.56
C ALA A 76 30.91 -13.04 -26.00
N GLU A 77 30.85 -13.65 -24.81
CA GLU A 77 31.96 -14.41 -24.22
C GLU A 77 32.42 -15.56 -25.12
N LYS A 78 31.49 -16.31 -25.72
CA LYS A 78 31.81 -17.41 -26.66
C LYS A 78 32.45 -16.91 -27.95
N LEU A 79 32.09 -15.71 -28.42
CA LEU A 79 32.66 -15.13 -29.63
C LEU A 79 34.11 -14.67 -29.45
N ILE A 80 34.62 -14.57 -28.22
CA ILE A 80 36.02 -14.23 -27.96
C ILE A 80 36.94 -15.38 -28.35
N ASP A 81 36.49 -16.63 -28.18
CA ASP A 81 37.29 -17.82 -28.47
C ASP A 81 37.36 -18.07 -29.99
N GLY A 82 38.55 -17.88 -30.56
CA GLY A 82 38.82 -18.12 -31.99
C GLY A 82 38.54 -16.93 -32.92
N ALA A 83 38.17 -15.78 -32.37
CA ALA A 83 38.03 -14.54 -33.12
C ALA A 83 39.38 -13.85 -33.39
N ASP A 84 39.44 -13.06 -34.47
CA ASP A 84 40.53 -12.11 -34.66
C ASP A 84 40.52 -11.01 -33.58
N GLU A 85 41.60 -10.24 -33.50
CA GLU A 85 41.77 -9.25 -32.43
C GLU A 85 40.69 -8.16 -32.44
N ALA A 86 40.22 -7.75 -33.61
CA ALA A 86 39.19 -6.73 -33.75
C ALA A 86 37.82 -7.27 -33.30
N ALA A 87 37.46 -8.47 -33.73
CA ALA A 87 36.23 -9.16 -33.35
C ALA A 87 36.23 -9.51 -31.86
N ALA A 88 37.35 -9.99 -31.30
CA ALA A 88 37.49 -10.27 -29.87
C ALA A 88 37.36 -8.98 -29.03
N LYS A 89 37.85 -7.85 -29.52
CA LYS A 89 37.69 -6.55 -28.85
C LYS A 89 36.23 -6.09 -28.84
N ALA A 90 35.52 -6.23 -29.96
CA ALA A 90 34.10 -5.92 -30.05
C ALA A 90 33.28 -6.80 -29.09
N ALA A 91 33.52 -8.12 -29.10
CA ALA A 91 32.84 -9.06 -28.22
C ALA A 91 33.06 -8.76 -26.72
N ARG A 92 34.28 -8.35 -26.32
CA ARG A 92 34.53 -7.90 -24.94
C ARG A 92 33.77 -6.64 -24.57
N ALA A 93 33.62 -5.70 -25.49
CA ALA A 93 32.84 -4.49 -25.27
C ALA A 93 31.35 -4.82 -25.07
N ASP A 94 30.81 -5.73 -25.87
CA ASP A 94 29.41 -6.18 -25.74
C ASP A 94 29.17 -6.93 -24.42
N ALA A 95 30.08 -7.83 -24.03
CA ALA A 95 30.00 -8.52 -22.75
C ALA A 95 30.02 -7.55 -21.56
N LYS A 96 30.83 -6.49 -21.66
CA LYS A 96 30.87 -5.41 -20.66
C LYS A 96 29.57 -4.61 -20.64
N ALA A 97 29.07 -4.18 -21.80
CA ALA A 97 27.82 -3.42 -21.89
C ALA A 97 26.64 -4.22 -21.31
N ALA A 98 26.55 -5.51 -21.62
CA ALA A 98 25.55 -6.41 -21.04
C ALA A 98 25.68 -6.53 -19.52
N THR A 99 26.91 -6.59 -18.99
CA THR A 99 27.17 -6.64 -17.54
C THR A 99 26.76 -5.34 -16.84
N ASP A 100 27.09 -4.20 -17.43
CA ASP A 100 26.72 -2.89 -16.89
C ASP A 100 25.18 -2.70 -16.90
N ALA A 101 24.50 -3.16 -17.95
CA ALA A 101 23.04 -3.17 -18.04
C ALA A 101 22.39 -4.07 -16.96
N ILE A 102 22.93 -5.27 -16.75
CA ILE A 102 22.48 -6.17 -15.67
C ILE A 102 22.61 -5.49 -14.30
N ALA A 103 23.75 -4.85 -14.02
CA ALA A 103 23.97 -4.16 -12.74
C ALA A 103 22.97 -3.00 -12.53
N LEU A 104 22.63 -2.28 -13.61
CA LEU A 104 21.62 -1.21 -13.57
C LEU A 104 20.21 -1.76 -13.28
N ILE A 105 19.84 -2.89 -13.89
CA ILE A 105 18.55 -3.55 -13.65
C ILE A 105 18.46 -3.96 -12.17
N VAL A 106 19.48 -4.61 -11.63
CA VAL A 106 19.50 -5.05 -10.22
C VAL A 106 19.36 -3.86 -9.28
N ARG A 107 20.12 -2.79 -9.49
CA ARG A 107 20.00 -1.55 -8.67
C ARG A 107 18.61 -0.94 -8.74
N THR A 108 17.97 -0.97 -9.90
CA THR A 108 16.61 -0.46 -10.08
C THR A 108 15.59 -1.31 -9.30
N LEU A 109 15.74 -2.64 -9.33
CA LEU A 109 14.88 -3.55 -8.56
C LEU A 109 15.04 -3.37 -7.05
N GLU A 110 16.28 -3.22 -6.56
CA GLU A 110 16.56 -2.91 -5.16
C GLU A 110 15.91 -1.58 -4.73
N LYS A 111 15.95 -0.56 -5.60
CA LYS A 111 15.32 0.73 -5.31
C LYS A 111 13.79 0.62 -5.28
N ILE A 112 13.19 -0.13 -6.20
CA ILE A 112 11.75 -0.39 -6.23
C ILE A 112 11.32 -1.13 -4.96
N ASP A 113 12.01 -2.19 -4.56
CA ASP A 113 11.72 -2.93 -3.32
C ASP A 113 11.81 -2.00 -2.09
N SER A 114 12.86 -1.17 -2.02
CA SER A 114 13.01 -0.18 -0.94
C SER A 114 11.83 0.81 -0.89
N LEU A 115 11.37 1.30 -2.04
CA LEU A 115 10.23 2.22 -2.14
C LEU A 115 8.91 1.53 -1.76
N GLN A 116 8.68 0.29 -2.20
CA GLN A 116 7.49 -0.48 -1.84
C GLN A 116 7.43 -0.72 -0.32
N ARG A 117 8.55 -1.06 0.31
CA ARG A 117 8.65 -1.21 1.77
C ARG A 117 8.39 0.10 2.50
N GLN A 118 8.87 1.22 1.95
CA GLN A 118 8.63 2.53 2.52
C GLN A 118 7.14 2.90 2.42
N LEU A 119 6.52 2.75 1.25
CA LEU A 119 5.09 3.02 1.07
C LEU A 119 4.20 2.16 1.97
N ALA A 120 4.58 0.90 2.24
CA ALA A 120 3.88 0.06 3.19
C ALA A 120 3.92 0.64 4.62
N ARG A 121 5.10 1.07 5.08
CA ARG A 121 5.26 1.73 6.39
C ARG A 121 4.51 3.06 6.45
N ASP A 122 4.66 3.90 5.43
CA ASP A 122 3.99 5.21 5.37
C ASP A 122 2.46 5.07 5.45
N ARG A 123 1.90 3.98 4.90
CA ARG A 123 0.46 3.64 5.02
C ARG A 123 0.08 3.19 6.42
N GLU A 124 0.89 2.35 7.06
CA GLU A 124 0.67 1.94 8.46
C GLU A 124 0.71 3.15 9.40
N GLU A 125 1.69 4.04 9.21
CA GLU A 125 1.81 5.30 9.97
C GLU A 125 0.62 6.23 9.72
N ALA A 126 0.18 6.37 8.47
CA ALA A 126 -1.01 7.17 8.14
C ALA A 126 -2.30 6.59 8.74
N ALA A 127 -2.48 5.27 8.73
CA ALA A 127 -3.62 4.61 9.36
C ALA A 127 -3.64 4.89 10.88
N LEU A 128 -2.50 4.74 11.55
CA LEU A 128 -2.34 5.08 12.96
C LEU A 128 -2.61 6.58 13.24
N ALA A 129 -2.13 7.48 12.37
CA ALA A 129 -2.32 8.92 12.53
C ALA A 129 -3.76 9.39 12.23
N SER A 130 -4.47 8.68 11.35
CA SER A 130 -5.85 8.99 10.95
C SER A 130 -6.91 8.52 11.96
N GLY A 131 -6.56 7.64 12.90
CA GLY A 131 -7.52 7.02 13.82
C GLY A 131 -8.48 6.03 13.14
N GLU A 132 -8.27 5.69 11.86
CA GLU A 132 -9.04 4.66 11.16
C GLU A 132 -8.84 3.30 11.85
N GLY A 133 -9.76 2.98 12.76
CA GLY A 133 -9.73 1.76 13.59
C GLY A 133 -10.24 1.99 15.02
N GLU A 134 -10.24 3.23 15.50
CA GLU A 134 -10.85 3.62 16.76
C GLU A 134 -12.18 4.34 16.48
N ASP A 135 -13.30 3.70 16.81
CA ASP A 135 -14.62 4.34 16.71
C ASP A 135 -14.66 5.51 17.71
N GLU A 136 -14.37 6.71 17.22
CA GLU A 136 -14.33 7.94 18.00
C GLU A 136 -15.61 8.13 18.81
N GLU A 137 -16.75 7.71 18.26
CA GLU A 137 -18.05 7.80 18.93
C GLU A 137 -18.16 6.75 20.06
N ALA A 138 -17.65 5.53 19.85
CA ALA A 138 -17.56 4.53 20.93
C ALA A 138 -16.62 4.96 22.06
N ILE A 139 -15.47 5.56 21.73
CA ILE A 139 -14.52 6.10 22.71
C ILE A 139 -15.14 7.25 23.50
N ARG A 140 -15.84 8.15 22.81
CA ARG A 140 -16.58 9.26 23.43
C ARG A 140 -17.67 8.75 24.38
N GLN A 141 -18.44 7.76 23.96
CA GLN A 141 -19.50 7.16 24.77
C GLN A 141 -18.93 6.48 26.02
N GLU A 142 -17.84 5.73 25.89
CA GLU A 142 -17.22 5.08 27.03
C GLU A 142 -16.63 6.12 28.01
N LEU A 143 -16.01 7.19 27.50
CA LEU A 143 -15.52 8.28 28.33
C LEU A 143 -16.65 8.97 29.10
N LEU A 144 -17.77 9.28 28.44
CA LEU A 144 -18.94 9.87 29.08
C LEU A 144 -19.49 8.96 30.17
N ARG A 145 -19.60 7.65 29.90
CA ARG A 145 -20.03 6.65 30.88
C ARG A 145 -19.12 6.62 32.11
N ILE A 146 -17.80 6.71 31.93
CA ILE A 146 -16.84 6.77 33.05
C ILE A 146 -17.03 8.05 33.86
N ILE A 147 -17.21 9.20 33.20
CA ILE A 147 -17.43 10.50 33.85
C ILE A 147 -18.73 10.47 34.67
N GLU A 148 -19.82 9.97 34.10
CA GLU A 148 -21.12 9.87 34.77
C GLU A 148 -21.04 8.97 36.01
N ASN A 149 -20.41 7.80 35.89
CA ASN A 149 -20.22 6.89 37.03
C ASN A 149 -19.40 7.54 38.15
N GLN A 150 -18.33 8.28 37.81
CA GLN A 150 -17.54 9.00 38.81
C GLN A 150 -18.32 10.17 39.43
N ALA A 151 -19.10 10.89 38.64
CA ALA A 151 -19.95 11.98 39.11
C ALA A 151 -21.02 11.45 40.08
N GLU A 152 -21.68 10.35 39.74
CA GLU A 152 -22.64 9.68 40.61
C GLU A 152 -22.00 9.18 41.90
N ALA A 153 -20.85 8.51 41.83
CA ALA A 153 -20.14 8.03 43.01
C ALA A 153 -19.79 9.20 43.96
N ARG A 154 -19.30 10.32 43.41
CA ARG A 154 -19.01 11.54 44.18
C ARG A 154 -20.26 12.20 44.73
N ALA A 155 -21.35 12.23 43.97
CA ALA A 155 -22.63 12.79 44.40
C ALA A 155 -23.22 11.97 45.56
N ARG A 156 -23.23 10.64 45.45
CA ARG A 156 -23.67 9.73 46.51
C ARG A 156 -22.83 9.88 47.78
N ALA A 157 -21.50 9.96 47.64
CA ALA A 157 -20.61 10.18 48.77
C ALA A 157 -20.88 11.53 49.48
N ARG A 158 -21.06 12.61 48.71
CA ARG A 158 -21.41 13.94 49.25
C ARG A 158 -22.80 13.95 49.89
N PHE A 159 -23.77 13.28 49.29
CA PHE A 159 -25.13 13.19 49.80
C PHE A 159 -25.18 12.40 51.11
N ALA A 160 -24.48 11.26 51.20
CA ALA A 160 -24.35 10.50 52.44
C ALA A 160 -23.66 11.33 53.53
N ALA A 161 -22.59 12.06 53.19
CA ALA A 161 -21.93 12.97 54.13
C ALA A 161 -22.87 14.09 54.62
N TRP A 162 -23.68 14.67 53.73
CA TRP A 162 -24.69 15.66 54.09
C TRP A 162 -25.78 15.08 54.99
N GLN A 163 -26.28 13.87 54.71
CA GLN A 163 -27.26 13.19 55.58
C GLN A 163 -26.72 12.94 56.99
N CYS A 164 -25.46 12.53 57.12
CA CYS A 164 -24.81 12.37 58.43
C CYS A 164 -24.65 13.71 59.18
N GLN A 165 -24.57 14.83 58.46
CA GLN A 165 -24.48 16.18 59.04
C GLN A 165 -25.85 16.82 59.31
N ALA A 166 -26.91 16.37 58.65
CA ALA A 166 -28.26 16.95 58.73
C ALA A 166 -29.06 16.53 59.99
N VAL A 167 -28.50 15.68 60.87
CA VAL A 167 -29.10 15.39 62.18
C VAL A 167 -28.43 16.24 63.27
N PRO A 168 -29.02 17.39 63.60
CA PRO A 168 -29.14 17.75 65.01
C PRO A 168 -30.51 18.37 65.40
N GLY A 169 -31.18 17.76 66.38
CA GLY A 169 -31.95 18.50 67.43
C GLY A 169 -33.43 18.15 67.63
N GLY A 170 -33.80 17.57 68.80
CA GLY A 170 -35.20 17.48 69.22
C GLY A 170 -35.53 16.70 70.51
N ALA A 171 -34.97 17.06 71.66
CA ALA A 171 -35.62 16.80 72.97
C ALA A 171 -35.13 17.82 74.01
N ALA A 172 -35.94 18.84 74.25
CA ALA A 172 -35.80 19.78 75.36
C ALA A 172 -36.67 19.33 76.54
N ALA A 173 -36.14 19.34 77.76
CA ALA A 173 -36.93 19.56 78.97
C ALA A 173 -36.02 19.94 80.16
N GLY A 174 -36.27 21.10 80.76
CA GLY A 174 -35.95 21.36 82.17
C GLY A 174 -34.99 22.53 82.46
N GLN A 175 -35.52 23.75 82.42
CA GLN A 175 -35.10 24.84 83.34
C GLN A 175 -36.23 24.99 84.39
N PRO A 176 -36.00 25.50 85.63
CA PRO A 176 -35.36 26.81 85.88
C PRO A 176 -34.53 26.83 87.21
N GLU A 177 -33.96 27.90 87.80
CA GLU A 177 -34.10 29.37 87.77
C GLU A 177 -32.78 30.02 88.33
N PRO A 178 -32.63 31.36 88.36
CA PRO A 178 -31.37 32.10 88.51
C PRO A 178 -31.15 32.77 89.88
N GLU A 179 -29.91 33.20 90.20
CA GLU A 179 -29.68 34.31 91.14
C GLU A 179 -28.37 35.06 90.82
N ALA A 180 -28.43 36.38 90.99
CA ALA A 180 -27.44 37.41 90.64
C ALA A 180 -26.29 37.47 91.69
N THR A 181 -25.21 38.25 91.62
CA THR A 181 -24.96 39.62 91.14
C THR A 181 -23.41 39.86 91.14
N PRO A 182 -22.81 41.07 90.99
CA PRO A 182 -21.83 41.33 89.93
C PRO A 182 -20.45 41.89 90.40
N GLY A 183 -19.51 42.02 89.45
CA GLY A 183 -18.62 43.19 89.33
C GLY A 183 -17.34 43.27 90.18
N ALA A 184 -16.18 43.40 89.50
CA ALA A 184 -15.11 44.41 89.71
C ALA A 184 -13.80 43.89 89.05
N ARG A 185 -13.30 44.48 87.95
CA ARG A 185 -12.46 45.68 87.81
C ARG A 185 -10.96 45.47 88.14
N SER A 186 -10.14 45.79 87.12
CA SER A 186 -8.84 46.46 87.16
C SER A 186 -7.61 45.78 87.78
N GLY A 187 -6.51 45.85 87.01
CA GLY A 187 -5.13 45.64 87.44
C GLY A 187 -4.24 45.50 86.22
#